data_AF-A0A7R9JG75-F1
#
_entry.id   AF-A0A7R9JG75-F1
#
_cell.length_a   1.000
_cell.length_b   1.000
_cell.length_c   1.000
_cell.angle_alpha   90.00
_cell.angle_beta   90.00
_cell.angle_gamma   90.00
#
_symmetry.space_group_name_H-M   'P 1'
#
loop_
_entity.id
_entity.type
_entity.pdbx_description
1 polymer ?
#
loop_
_entity_poly.entity_id
_entity_poly.type
_entity_poly.pdbx_seq_one_letter_code
_entity_poly.pdbx_strand_id
1 'polypeptide(L)'
;MYSGLGNGKFHYILLFVCGIGQIALVFELYLSSYLLPAAQCDFQMTAQEKGLLNSISYAGVILSSPLWGFLADTQGRKKILIISLFCDGIIGVLSSLAPNYSTFLAFRFFNGFL
;
A
#
# COMPACT_ATOMS: atom_id res chain seq x y z
N MET A 1 37.20 19.45 -3.03
CA MET A 1 36.09 19.57 -2.06
C MET A 1 35.17 18.37 -2.27
N TYR A 2 35.16 17.45 -1.29
CA TYR A 2 34.30 16.26 -1.12
C TYR A 2 34.38 15.09 -2.12
N SER A 3 35.53 14.42 -2.21
CA SER A 3 35.68 13.07 -2.78
C SER A 3 35.82 12.01 -1.67
N GLY A 4 34.85 11.97 -0.74
CA GLY A 4 34.91 11.13 0.47
C GLY A 4 33.58 10.58 0.96
N LEU A 5 32.52 10.62 0.15
CA LEU A 5 31.22 9.99 0.48
C LEU A 5 31.25 8.51 0.09
N GLY A 6 32.04 7.71 0.83
CA GLY A 6 31.94 6.25 0.74
C GLY A 6 30.57 5.77 1.24
N ASN A 7 29.96 4.81 0.55
CA ASN A 7 28.72 4.15 0.96
C ASN A 7 28.88 3.49 2.34
N GLY A 8 28.56 4.23 3.40
CA GLY A 8 28.56 3.68 4.76
C GLY A 8 27.47 2.63 4.95
N LYS A 9 27.61 1.77 5.98
CA LYS A 9 26.63 0.72 6.35
C LYS A 9 25.19 1.27 6.47
N PHE A 10 25.03 2.53 6.86
CA PHE A 10 23.74 3.21 6.94
C PHE A 10 22.99 3.29 5.60
N HIS A 11 23.68 3.57 4.48
CA HIS A 11 23.04 3.64 3.17
C HIS A 11 22.52 2.28 2.71
N TYR A 12 23.28 1.21 2.93
CA TYR A 12 22.85 -0.16 2.62
C TYR A 12 21.66 -0.58 3.49
N ILE A 13 21.66 -0.27 4.79
CA ILE A 13 20.53 -0.55 5.68
C ILE A 13 19.28 0.22 5.22
N LEU A 14 19.43 1.50 4.90
CA LEU A 14 18.32 2.32 4.42
C LEU A 14 17.73 1.78 3.11
N LEU A 15 18.60 1.40 2.16
CA LEU A 15 18.19 0.81 0.89
C LEU A 15 17.45 -0.52 1.10
N PHE A 16 17.92 -1.35 2.04
CA PHE A 16 17.27 -2.62 2.37
C PHE A 16 15.89 -2.40 3.00
N VAL A 17 15.76 -1.46 3.95
CA VAL A 17 14.49 -1.13 4.61
C VAL A 17 13.48 -0.56 3.63
N CYS A 18 13.88 0.42 2.80
CA CYS A 18 13.02 0.98 1.76
C CYS A 18 12.65 -0.07 0.70
N GLY A 19 13.59 -0.96 0.35
CA GLY A 19 13.37 -2.05 -0.58
C GLY A 19 12.32 -3.05 -0.09
N ILE A 20 12.41 -3.46 1.18
CA ILE A 20 11.40 -4.33 1.80
C ILE A 20 10.03 -3.64 1.81
N GLY A 21 9.98 -2.35 2.17
CA GLY A 21 8.72 -1.58 2.15
C GLY A 21 8.09 -1.54 0.76
N GLN A 22 8.91 -1.35 -0.28
CA GLN A 22 8.42 -1.42 -1.66
C GLN A 22 7.93 -2.81 -2.07
N ILE A 23 8.64 -3.87 -1.67
CA ILE A 23 8.21 -5.25 -1.96
C ILE A 23 6.87 -5.54 -1.28
N ALA A 24 6.66 -5.08 -0.04
CA ALA A 24 5.40 -5.24 0.66
C ALA A 24 4.24 -4.56 -0.09
N LEU A 25 4.41 -3.30 -0.49
CA LEU A 25 3.41 -2.56 -1.26
C LEU A 25 3.07 -3.26 -2.59
N VAL A 26 4.09 -3.67 -3.33
CA VAL A 26 3.92 -4.36 -4.61
C VAL A 26 3.21 -5.70 -4.42
N PHE A 27 3.57 -6.45 -3.38
CA PHE A 27 2.92 -7.71 -3.03
C PHE A 27 1.41 -7.51 -2.78
N GLU A 28 1.04 -6.46 -2.06
CA GLU A 28 -0.36 -6.15 -1.76
C GLU A 28 -1.19 -5.82 -3.01
N LEU A 29 -0.61 -5.06 -3.95
CA LEU A 29 -1.21 -4.76 -5.24
C LEU A 29 -1.39 -6.00 -6.11
N TYR A 30 -0.50 -6.99 -6.02
CA TYR A 30 -0.66 -8.26 -6.73
C TYR A 30 -1.62 -9.22 -6.02
N LEU A 31 -1.67 -9.17 -4.69
CA LEU A 31 -2.54 -10.03 -3.89
C LEU A 31 -4.02 -9.83 -4.23
N SER A 32 -4.43 -8.60 -4.59
CA SER A 32 -5.79 -8.28 -5.03
C SER A 32 -6.24 -9.13 -6.23
N SER A 33 -5.33 -9.43 -7.16
CA SER A 33 -5.58 -10.25 -8.35
C SER A 33 -5.78 -11.72 -7.99
N TYR A 34 -5.08 -12.22 -6.96
CA TYR A 34 -5.26 -13.58 -6.44
C TYR A 34 -6.50 -13.73 -5.54
N LEU A 35 -6.87 -12.67 -4.82
CA LEU A 35 -8.06 -12.65 -3.96
C LEU A 35 -9.36 -12.52 -4.75
N LEU A 36 -9.32 -11.98 -5.96
CA LEU A 36 -10.49 -11.76 -6.82
C LEU A 36 -11.40 -13.00 -6.99
N PRO A 37 -10.89 -14.20 -7.33
CA PRO A 37 -11.74 -15.39 -7.45
C PRO A 37 -12.37 -15.85 -6.12
N ALA A 38 -11.66 -15.71 -4.99
CA ALA A 38 -12.21 -16.04 -3.67
C ALA A 38 -13.32 -15.05 -3.27
N ALA A 39 -13.05 -13.75 -3.40
CA ALA A 39 -14.03 -12.70 -3.12
C ALA A 39 -15.26 -12.78 -4.04
N GLN A 40 -15.10 -13.25 -5.28
CA GLN A 40 -16.22 -13.49 -6.18
C GLN A 40 -17.17 -14.57 -5.67
N CYS A 41 -16.64 -15.65 -5.08
CA CYS A 41 -17.46 -16.73 -4.53
C CYS A 41 -18.26 -16.25 -3.31
N ASP A 42 -17.67 -15.40 -2.47
CA ASP A 42 -18.32 -14.91 -1.24
C ASP A 42 -19.34 -13.79 -1.52
N PHE A 43 -19.02 -12.84 -2.40
CA PHE A 43 -19.84 -11.65 -2.65
C PHE A 43 -20.68 -11.70 -3.94
N GLN A 44 -20.58 -12.77 -4.74
CA GLN A 44 -21.28 -12.93 -6.03
C GLN A 44 -21.11 -11.74 -6.99
N MET A 45 -19.86 -11.27 -7.14
CA MET A 45 -19.55 -10.05 -7.87
C MET A 45 -19.77 -10.14 -9.39
N THR A 46 -20.30 -9.07 -9.97
CA THR A 46 -20.40 -8.85 -11.42
C THR A 46 -19.03 -8.57 -12.06
N ALA A 47 -18.95 -8.64 -13.39
CA ALA A 47 -17.71 -8.36 -14.11
C ALA A 47 -17.24 -6.89 -13.92
N GLN A 48 -18.16 -5.92 -13.84
CA GLN A 48 -17.81 -4.53 -13.60
C GLN A 48 -17.20 -4.32 -12.21
N GLU A 49 -17.79 -4.94 -11.18
CA GLU A 49 -17.34 -4.82 -9.79
C GLU A 49 -15.93 -5.37 -9.59
N LYS A 50 -15.57 -6.46 -10.28
CA LYS A 50 -14.20 -7.01 -10.25
C LYS A 50 -13.18 -6.02 -10.82
N GLY A 51 -13.51 -5.38 -11.94
CA GLY A 51 -12.65 -4.35 -12.53
C GLY A 51 -12.50 -3.14 -11.62
N LEU A 52 -13.59 -2.74 -10.97
CA LEU A 52 -13.61 -1.61 -10.05
C LEU A 52 -12.79 -1.90 -8.79
N LEU A 53 -12.90 -3.11 -8.24
CA LEU A 53 -12.12 -3.55 -7.09
C LEU A 53 -10.61 -3.56 -7.36
N ASN A 54 -10.17 -3.94 -8.56
CA ASN A 54 -8.74 -3.92 -8.89
C ASN A 54 -8.25 -2.48 -9.13
N SER A 55 -9.02 -1.67 -9.86
CA SER A 55 -8.64 -0.30 -10.21
C SER A 55 -8.66 0.67 -9.03
N ILE A 56 -9.50 0.45 -8.02
CA ILE A 56 -9.64 1.39 -6.90
C ILE A 56 -8.39 1.47 -6.01
N SER A 57 -7.63 0.38 -5.87
CA SER A 57 -6.36 0.39 -5.15
C SER A 57 -5.32 1.26 -5.86
N TYR A 58 -5.23 1.17 -7.19
CA TYR A 58 -4.36 2.07 -7.98
C TYR A 58 -4.83 3.53 -7.91
N ALA A 59 -6.14 3.77 -7.93
CA ALA A 59 -6.69 5.11 -7.76
C ALA A 59 -6.31 5.71 -6.40
N GLY A 60 -6.36 4.92 -5.32
CA GLY A 60 -5.89 5.31 -3.99
C GLY A 60 -4.43 5.78 -4.00
N VAL A 61 -3.54 4.96 -4.60
CA VAL A 61 -2.10 5.27 -4.68
C VAL A 61 -1.83 6.55 -5.48
N ILE A 62 -2.52 6.74 -6.61
CA ILE A 62 -2.34 7.93 -7.45
C ILE A 62 -2.77 9.19 -6.71
N LEU A 63 -3.90 9.13 -6.00
CA LEU A 63 -4.43 10.27 -5.24
C LEU A 63 -3.56 10.60 -4.03
N SER A 64 -2.99 9.59 -3.38
CA SER A 64 -2.22 9.75 -2.14
C SER A 64 -0.75 10.11 -2.36
N SER A 65 -0.18 9.74 -3.52
CA SER A 65 1.24 9.95 -3.84
C SER A 65 1.78 11.36 -3.54
N PRO A 66 1.14 12.47 -3.98
CA PRO A 66 1.66 13.80 -3.69
C PRO A 66 1.53 14.18 -2.21
N LEU A 67 0.48 13.70 -1.53
CA LEU A 67 0.22 13.98 -0.12
C LEU A 67 1.28 13.32 0.77
N TRP A 68 1.52 12.02 0.59
CA TRP A 68 2.53 11.30 1.37
C TRP A 68 3.95 11.71 1.01
N GLY A 69 4.21 12.06 -0.25
CA GLY A 69 5.49 12.63 -0.67
C GLY A 69 5.80 13.93 0.09
N PHE A 70 4.85 14.86 0.13
CA PHE A 70 4.99 16.11 0.87
C PHE A 70 5.14 15.87 2.38
N LEU A 71 4.36 14.95 2.96
CA LEU A 71 4.45 14.60 4.38
C LEU A 71 5.81 13.98 4.73
N ALA A 72 6.33 13.13 3.86
CA ALA A 72 7.63 12.46 4.04
C ALA A 72 8.80 13.46 4.02
N ASP A 73 8.70 14.51 3.19
CA ASP A 73 9.73 15.55 3.10
C ASP A 73 9.65 16.57 4.25
N THR A 74 8.46 16.82 4.81
CA THR A 74 8.26 17.80 5.91
C THR A 74 8.43 17.20 7.31
N GLN A 75 7.87 16.02 7.59
CA GLN A 75 7.87 15.41 8.92
C GLN A 75 8.96 14.35 9.12
N GLY A 76 9.72 14.07 8.06
CA GLY A 76 10.82 13.13 8.05
C GLY A 76 10.42 11.73 7.57
N ARG A 77 11.16 11.25 6.56
CA ARG A 77 10.86 10.01 5.81
C ARG A 77 10.68 8.78 6.69
N LYS A 78 11.53 8.56 7.70
CA LYS A 78 11.45 7.37 8.56
C LYS A 78 10.13 7.29 9.34
N LYS A 79 9.64 8.42 9.87
CA LYS A 79 8.41 8.44 10.67
C LYS A 79 7.21 8.14 9.80
N ILE A 80 7.11 8.81 8.65
CA ILE A 80 6.03 8.60 7.70
C ILE A 80 5.99 7.16 7.21
N LEU A 81 7.15 6.58 6.87
CA LEU A 81 7.24 5.20 6.39
C LEU A 81 6.78 4.17 7.45
N ILE A 82 7.08 4.41 8.73
CA ILE A 82 6.61 3.52 9.81
C ILE A 82 5.10 3.69 10.05
N ILE A 83 4.60 4.92 10.02
CA ILE A 83 3.18 5.21 10.24
C ILE A 83 2.33 4.63 9.11
N SER A 84 2.71 4.84 7.85
CA SER A 84 1.98 4.31 6.71
C SER A 84 1.94 2.78 6.76
N LEU A 85 3.08 2.12 6.96
CA LEU A 85 3.14 0.65 7.02
C LEU A 85 2.32 0.07 8.18
N PHE A 86 2.29 0.75 9.33
CA PHE A 86 1.51 0.31 10.49
C PHE A 86 0.00 0.49 10.26
N CYS A 87 -0.39 1.66 9.74
CA CYS A 87 -1.79 1.93 9.38
C CYS A 87 -2.27 0.97 8.30
N ASP A 88 -1.43 0.71 7.29
CA ASP A 88 -1.73 -0.18 6.18
C ASP A 88 -1.96 -1.62 6.67
N GLY A 89 -1.10 -2.11 7.56
CA GLY A 89 -1.32 -3.41 8.22
C GLY A 89 -2.63 -3.49 9.01
N ILE A 90 -3.02 -2.43 9.72
CA ILE A 90 -4.31 -2.39 10.44
C ILE A 90 -5.47 -2.45 9.45
N ILE A 91 -5.42 -1.67 8.36
CA ILE A 91 -6.47 -1.66 7.34
C ILE A 91 -6.54 -3.01 6.62
N GLY A 92 -5.41 -3.64 6.32
CA GLY A 92 -5.35 -4.98 5.72
C GLY A 92 -6.04 -6.03 6.60
N VAL A 93 -5.83 -6.00 7.92
CA VAL A 93 -6.53 -6.89 8.85
C VAL A 93 -8.03 -6.58 8.88
N LEU A 94 -8.42 -5.31 8.97
CA LEU A 94 -9.83 -4.91 8.95
C LEU A 94 -10.53 -5.30 7.64
N SER A 95 -9.81 -5.23 6.52
CA SER A 95 -10.27 -5.63 5.19
C SER A 95 -10.61 -7.12 5.15
N SER A 96 -9.83 -7.97 5.83
CA SER A 96 -10.12 -9.41 5.95
C SER A 96 -11.38 -9.71 6.76
N LEU A 97 -11.86 -8.78 7.60
CA LEU A 97 -13.09 -8.93 8.39
C LEU A 97 -14.30 -8.27 7.71
N ALA A 98 -14.16 -7.74 6.49
CA ALA A 98 -15.22 -7.00 5.83
C ALA A 98 -16.42 -7.89 5.49
N PRO A 99 -17.64 -7.59 5.98
CA PRO A 99 -18.82 -8.44 5.77
C PRO A 99 -19.55 -8.16 4.45
N ASN A 100 -19.30 -7.02 3.80
CA ASN A 100 -19.97 -6.60 2.58
C ASN A 100 -18.97 -6.16 1.50
N TYR A 101 -19.36 -6.29 0.23
CA TYR A 101 -18.56 -5.84 -0.91
C TYR A 101 -18.18 -4.35 -0.83
N SER A 102 -19.14 -3.47 -0.50
CA SER A 102 -18.86 -2.01 -0.41
C SER A 102 -17.86 -1.66 0.68
N THR A 103 -17.90 -2.36 1.83
CA THR A 103 -16.92 -2.16 2.90
C THR A 103 -15.55 -2.69 2.51
N PHE A 104 -15.48 -3.84 1.83
CA PHE A 104 -14.24 -4.38 1.30
C PHE A 104 -13.60 -3.44 0.27
N LEU A 105 -14.42 -2.87 -0.62
CA LEU A 105 -14.02 -1.88 -1.62
C LEU A 105 -13.46 -0.60 -0.96
N ALA A 106 -14.12 -0.10 0.09
CA ALA A 106 -13.64 1.06 0.83
C ALA A 106 -12.29 0.79 1.52
N PHE A 107 -12.13 -0.36 2.19
CA PHE A 107 -10.85 -0.73 2.79
C PHE A 107 -9.73 -0.85 1.74
N ARG A 108 -10.03 -1.39 0.55
CA ARG A 108 -9.06 -1.47 -0.56
C ARG A 108 -8.62 -0.12 -1.09
N PHE A 109 -9.52 0.87 -1.09
CA PHE A 109 -9.17 2.25 -1.39
C PHE A 109 -8.23 2.83 -0.33
N PHE A 110 -8.56 2.68 0.95
CA PHE A 110 -7.74 3.23 2.03
C PHE A 110 -6.37 2.57 2.14
N ASN A 111 -6.29 1.27 1.88
CA ASN A 111 -5.05 0.52 1.83
C ASN A 111 -4.15 1.03 0.70
N GLY A 112 -4.69 1.27 -0.50
CA GLY A 112 -3.93 1.96 -1.57
C GLY A 112 -3.64 3.43 -1.29
N PHE A 113 -4.45 4.09 -0.45
CA PHE A 113 -4.24 5.49 -0.08
C PHE A 113 -3.09 5.65 0.93
N LEU A 114 -2.74 4.65 1.73
CA LEU A 114 -1.66 4.71 2.73
C LEU A 114 -0.28 4.42 2.12
#